data_AF-A0A2E8K7Q9-F1
#
_entry.id   AF-A0A2E8K7Q9-F1
#
_cell.length_a   1.000
_cell.length_b   1.000
_cell.length_c   1.000
_cell.angle_alpha   90.00
_cell.angle_beta   90.00
_cell.angle_gamma   90.00
#
_symmetry.space_group_name_H-M   'P 1'
#
loop_
_entity.id
_entity.type
_entity.pdbx_description
1 polymer ?
#
loop_
_entity_poly.entity_id
_entity_poly.type
_entity_poly.pdbx_seq_one_letter_code
_entity_poly.pdbx_strand_id
1 'polypeptide(L)'
;MDTKTQDILLRIGGVVLLVIIFGVPAVIVPMAMKDVPERSETKTLTTYQEAINIVQRSFDRHELNHGKRRLMPLPENSAGWIRLINPMGRKAPGGGFAILEQPNRETGTIGLTGSRDAVTIRLPAYRSLTQQSTTIVMGNQ
;
A
#
# COMPACT_ATOMS: atom_id res chain seq x y z
N MET A 1 -40.55 35.29 -34.99
CA MET A 1 -39.49 35.16 -33.96
C MET A 1 -38.31 35.99 -34.45
N ASP A 2 -37.90 37.02 -33.70
CA ASP A 2 -36.87 37.99 -34.09
C ASP A 2 -35.48 37.32 -34.14
N THR A 3 -34.66 37.65 -35.14
CA THR A 3 -33.27 37.22 -35.29
C THR A 3 -32.43 37.52 -34.04
N LYS A 4 -32.74 38.60 -33.30
CA LYS A 4 -32.11 38.88 -32.00
C LYS A 4 -32.38 37.80 -30.95
N THR A 5 -33.60 37.26 -30.89
CA THR A 5 -33.96 36.20 -29.94
C THR A 5 -33.28 34.88 -30.30
N GLN A 6 -33.12 34.57 -31.60
CA GLN A 6 -32.39 33.37 -32.04
C GLN A 6 -30.88 33.46 -31.76
N ASP A 7 -30.25 34.61 -31.96
CA ASP A 7 -28.82 34.80 -31.68
C ASP A 7 -28.53 34.70 -30.16
N ILE A 8 -29.42 35.24 -29.32
CA ILE A 8 -29.34 35.10 -27.86
C ILE A 8 -29.49 33.63 -27.43
N LEU A 9 -30.47 32.90 -27.98
CA LEU A 9 -30.67 31.48 -27.67
C LEU A 9 -29.50 30.61 -28.14
N LEU A 10 -28.90 30.92 -29.30
CA LEU A 10 -27.74 30.21 -29.82
C LEU A 10 -26.49 30.47 -28.96
N ARG A 11 -26.29 31.70 -28.48
CA ARG A 11 -25.20 32.07 -27.57
C ARG A 11 -25.36 31.44 -26.19
N ILE A 12 -26.57 31.46 -25.63
CA ILE A 12 -26.86 30.79 -24.35
C ILE A 12 -26.67 29.28 -24.49
N GLY A 13 -27.17 28.67 -25.57
CA GLY A 13 -26.97 27.25 -25.86
C GLY A 13 -25.49 26.89 -26.00
N GLY A 14 -24.71 27.72 -26.70
CA GLY A 14 -23.26 27.54 -26.84
C GLY A 14 -22.51 27.65 -25.51
N VAL A 15 -22.85 28.61 -24.66
CA VAL A 15 -22.22 28.79 -23.34
C VAL A 15 -22.59 27.63 -22.39
N VAL A 16 -23.84 27.18 -22.37
CA VAL A 16 -24.27 26.03 -21.55
C VAL A 16 -23.54 24.76 -21.97
N LEU A 17 -23.40 24.52 -23.28
CA LEU A 17 -22.64 23.38 -23.80
C LEU A 17 -21.17 23.41 -23.35
N LEU A 18 -20.52 24.57 -23.41
CA LEU A 18 -19.13 24.74 -22.98
C LEU A 18 -18.95 24.51 -21.46
N VAL A 19 -19.89 25.00 -20.64
CA VAL A 19 -19.86 24.78 -19.19
C VAL A 19 -19.98 23.30 -18.85
N ILE A 20 -20.79 22.55 -19.60
CA ILE A 20 -20.93 21.10 -19.40
C ILE A 20 -19.64 20.38 -19.82
N ILE A 21 -19.06 20.70 -20.98
CA ILE A 21 -17.88 20.00 -21.51
C ILE A 21 -16.63 20.29 -20.66
N PHE A 22 -16.40 21.53 -20.24
CA PHE A 22 -15.20 21.91 -19.49
C PHE A 22 -15.38 21.91 -17.98
N GLY A 23 -16.58 22.19 -17.49
CA GLY A 23 -16.87 22.23 -16.04
C GLY A 23 -16.97 20.85 -15.40
N VAL A 24 -17.55 19.87 -16.09
CA VAL A 24 -17.72 18.51 -15.54
C VAL A 24 -16.36 17.82 -15.26
N PRO A 25 -15.37 17.83 -16.17
CA PRO A 25 -14.05 17.28 -15.88
C PRO A 25 -13.34 17.97 -14.71
N ALA A 26 -13.50 19.30 -14.57
CA ALA A 26 -12.85 20.07 -13.50
C ALA A 26 -13.38 19.73 -12.10
N VAL A 27 -14.64 19.29 -11.97
CA VAL A 27 -15.21 18.87 -10.69
C VAL A 27 -14.88 17.41 -10.35
N ILE A 28 -14.71 16.55 -11.36
CA ILE A 28 -14.40 15.11 -11.15
C ILE A 28 -12.97 14.90 -10.66
N VAL A 29 -12.00 15.68 -11.16
CA VAL A 29 -10.57 15.52 -10.80
C VAL A 29 -10.32 15.69 -9.29
N PRO A 30 -10.79 16.77 -8.61
CA PRO A 30 -10.64 16.93 -7.17
C PRO A 30 -11.26 15.78 -6.36
N MET A 31 -12.41 15.26 -6.79
CA MET A 31 -13.06 14.14 -6.10
C MET A 31 -12.25 12.85 -6.20
N ALA A 32 -11.70 12.52 -7.37
CA ALA A 32 -10.83 11.37 -7.53
C ALA A 32 -9.51 11.50 -6.74
N MET A 33 -9.00 12.72 -6.59
CA MET A 33 -7.77 12.98 -5.83
C MET A 33 -7.95 12.84 -4.32
N LYS A 34 -9.16 12.98 -3.78
CA LYS A 34 -9.45 12.84 -2.34
C LYS A 34 -9.20 11.41 -1.83
N ASP A 35 -9.47 10.39 -2.65
CA ASP A 35 -9.35 8.98 -2.25
C ASP A 35 -7.92 8.43 -2.38
N VAL A 36 -7.06 9.08 -3.16
CA VAL A 36 -5.69 8.62 -3.43
C VAL A 36 -4.84 8.55 -2.14
N PRO A 37 -4.88 9.57 -1.25
CA PRO A 37 -4.23 9.49 0.06
C PRO A 37 -4.65 8.26 0.87
N GLU A 38 -5.95 8.06 1.07
CA GLU A 38 -6.49 6.99 1.89
C GLU A 38 -6.11 5.62 1.34
N ARG A 39 -6.31 5.38 0.03
CA ARG A 39 -5.91 4.12 -0.62
C ARG A 39 -4.41 3.83 -0.48
N SER A 40 -3.58 4.88 -0.51
CA SER A 40 -2.13 4.72 -0.38
C SER A 40 -1.70 4.35 1.04
N GLU A 41 -2.37 4.91 2.06
CA GLU A 41 -2.16 4.56 3.46
C GLU A 41 -2.66 3.13 3.74
N THR A 42 -3.87 2.79 3.28
CA THR A 42 -4.42 1.43 3.39
C THR A 42 -3.48 0.40 2.79
N LYS A 43 -2.93 0.66 1.60
CA LYS A 43 -1.97 -0.27 0.96
C LYS A 43 -0.72 -0.51 1.81
N THR A 44 -0.18 0.53 2.46
CA THR A 44 0.98 0.42 3.35
C THR A 44 0.64 -0.41 4.58
N LEU A 45 -0.52 -0.13 5.21
CA LEU A 45 -1.01 -0.87 6.37
C LEU A 45 -1.32 -2.34 6.04
N THR A 46 -1.95 -2.61 4.90
CA THR A 46 -2.21 -3.99 4.45
C THR A 46 -0.91 -4.75 4.22
N THR A 47 0.10 -4.12 3.61
CA THR A 47 1.42 -4.74 3.42
C THR A 47 2.07 -5.06 4.76
N TYR A 48 1.97 -4.15 5.73
CA TYR A 48 2.46 -4.35 7.10
C TYR A 48 1.78 -5.55 7.79
N GLN A 49 0.44 -5.62 7.77
CA GLN A 49 -0.30 -6.72 8.38
C GLN A 49 -0.05 -8.06 7.66
N GLU A 50 0.05 -8.05 6.34
CA GLU A 50 0.37 -9.24 5.54
C GLU A 50 1.76 -9.78 5.92
N ALA A 51 2.76 -8.91 6.09
CA ALA A 51 4.09 -9.30 6.53
C ALA A 51 4.06 -9.98 7.91
N ILE A 52 3.35 -9.39 8.88
CA ILE A 52 3.15 -9.97 10.23
C ILE A 52 2.54 -11.37 10.11
N ASN A 53 1.44 -11.49 9.36
CA ASN A 53 0.71 -12.74 9.23
C ASN A 53 1.53 -13.83 8.50
N ILE A 54 2.40 -13.46 7.55
CA ILE A 54 3.28 -14.42 6.85
C ILE A 54 4.39 -14.90 7.78
N VAL A 55 5.01 -14.00 8.54
CA VAL A 55 6.06 -14.36 9.52
C VAL A 55 5.47 -15.29 10.58
N GLN A 56 4.36 -14.90 11.21
CA GLN A 56 3.72 -15.71 12.26
C GLN A 56 3.41 -17.12 11.76
N ARG A 57 2.73 -17.24 10.61
CA ARG A 57 2.42 -18.55 9.99
C ARG A 57 3.67 -19.34 9.59
N SER A 58 4.79 -18.67 9.32
CA SER A 58 6.04 -19.37 8.99
C SER A 58 6.69 -19.95 10.24
N PHE A 59 6.68 -19.22 11.36
CA PHE A 59 7.11 -19.74 12.65
C PHE A 59 6.18 -20.84 13.17
N ASP A 60 4.86 -20.62 13.20
CA ASP A 60 3.90 -21.64 13.66
C ASP A 60 4.04 -22.94 12.84
N ARG A 61 4.21 -22.85 11.51
CA ARG A 61 4.44 -24.02 10.66
C ARG A 61 5.78 -24.69 10.92
N HIS A 62 6.82 -23.94 11.27
CA HIS A 62 8.11 -24.51 11.61
C HIS A 62 8.03 -25.26 12.95
N GLU A 63 7.34 -24.68 13.93
CA GLU A 63 7.14 -25.29 15.26
C GLU A 63 6.33 -26.59 15.19
N LEU A 64 5.19 -26.56 14.51
CA LEU A 64 4.30 -27.72 14.36
C LEU A 64 4.96 -28.89 13.60
N ASN A 65 5.94 -28.60 12.74
CA ASN A 65 6.59 -29.60 11.90
C ASN A 65 7.92 -30.13 12.47
N HIS A 66 8.29 -29.78 13.72
CA HIS A 66 9.50 -30.30 14.38
C HIS A 66 9.58 -31.85 14.45
N GLY A 67 8.51 -32.58 14.12
CA GLY A 67 8.47 -34.05 14.10
C GLY A 67 8.10 -34.73 12.77
N LYS A 68 7.81 -34.00 11.67
CA LYS A 68 7.36 -34.62 10.40
C LYS A 68 8.19 -34.14 9.20
N ARG A 69 8.60 -35.10 8.37
CA ARG A 69 9.67 -35.00 7.38
C ARG A 69 9.51 -33.78 6.43
N ARG A 70 10.57 -32.97 6.42
CA ARG A 70 10.90 -31.84 5.52
C ARG A 70 10.29 -30.49 5.91
N LEU A 71 10.93 -29.85 6.90
CA LEU A 71 10.77 -28.42 7.18
C LEU A 71 11.16 -27.60 5.95
N MET A 72 10.34 -26.62 5.57
CA MET A 72 10.81 -25.54 4.71
C MET A 72 11.75 -24.69 5.59
N PRO A 73 13.04 -24.54 5.23
CA PRO A 73 13.97 -23.80 6.06
C PRO A 73 13.49 -22.35 6.18
N LEU A 74 13.45 -21.86 7.42
CA LEU A 74 13.18 -20.46 7.67
C LEU A 74 14.35 -19.61 7.13
N PRO A 75 14.07 -18.41 6.59
CA PRO A 75 15.13 -17.52 6.15
C PRO A 75 16.08 -17.15 7.29
N GLU A 76 17.39 -17.17 7.00
CA GLU A 76 18.43 -16.85 8.00
C GLU A 76 18.71 -15.34 8.11
N ASN A 77 18.21 -14.54 7.16
CA ASN A 77 18.48 -13.10 7.08
C ASN A 77 17.29 -12.31 6.52
N SER A 78 17.37 -10.99 6.68
CA SER A 78 16.35 -10.03 6.23
C SER A 78 16.02 -10.17 4.75
N ALA A 79 17.02 -10.34 3.88
CA ALA A 79 16.81 -10.46 2.43
C ALA A 79 15.98 -11.71 2.07
N GLY A 80 16.20 -12.83 2.76
CA GLY A 80 15.42 -14.05 2.59
C GLY A 80 13.96 -13.87 3.03
N TRP A 81 13.73 -13.20 4.17
CA TRP A 81 12.39 -12.85 4.63
C TRP A 81 11.66 -11.90 3.67
N ILE A 82 12.37 -10.88 3.16
CA ILE A 82 11.80 -9.94 2.17
C ILE A 82 11.37 -10.69 0.91
N ARG A 83 12.20 -11.62 0.38
CA ARG A 83 11.82 -12.44 -0.78
C ARG A 83 10.63 -13.36 -0.48
N LEU A 84 10.56 -13.93 0.72
CA LEU A 84 9.46 -14.81 1.13
C LEU A 84 8.12 -14.06 1.15
N ILE A 85 8.12 -12.84 1.69
CA ILE A 85 6.91 -12.03 1.90
C ILE A 85 6.51 -11.25 0.63
N ASN A 86 7.50 -10.85 -0.18
CA ASN A 86 7.28 -10.07 -1.39
C ASN A 86 7.97 -10.69 -2.62
N PRO A 87 7.61 -11.92 -3.03
CA PRO A 87 8.28 -12.63 -4.11
C PRO A 87 8.14 -11.94 -5.46
N MET A 88 7.04 -11.21 -5.68
CA MET A 88 6.79 -10.48 -6.93
C MET A 88 7.33 -9.04 -6.93
N GLY A 89 8.00 -8.61 -5.85
CA GLY A 89 8.53 -7.24 -5.78
C GLY A 89 7.45 -6.17 -5.88
N ARG A 90 6.31 -6.36 -5.20
CA ARG A 90 5.22 -5.38 -5.11
C ARG A 90 5.77 -4.00 -4.77
N LYS A 91 5.18 -2.97 -5.38
CA LYS A 91 5.62 -1.59 -5.21
C LYS A 91 4.96 -0.89 -4.03
N ALA A 92 5.71 -0.07 -3.32
CA ALA A 92 5.15 0.87 -2.34
C ALA A 92 4.29 1.93 -3.04
N PRO A 93 3.37 2.61 -2.33
CA PRO A 93 2.52 3.63 -2.95
C PRO A 93 3.27 4.78 -3.61
N GLY A 94 4.33 5.29 -2.99
CA GLY A 94 5.19 6.35 -3.55
C GLY A 94 6.28 5.84 -4.49
N GLY A 95 6.27 4.56 -4.85
CA GLY A 95 7.26 3.94 -5.74
C GLY A 95 8.34 3.16 -5.00
N GLY A 96 9.18 2.45 -5.76
CA GLY A 96 10.14 1.49 -5.20
C GLY A 96 9.49 0.23 -4.63
N PHE A 97 10.27 -0.60 -3.95
CA PHE A 97 9.79 -1.85 -3.35
C PHE A 97 8.93 -1.58 -2.10
N ALA A 98 7.87 -2.37 -1.92
CA ALA A 98 6.97 -2.28 -0.77
C ALA A 98 7.64 -2.66 0.55
N ILE A 99 8.66 -3.53 0.50
CA ILE A 99 9.40 -4.02 1.66
C ILE A 99 10.90 -3.88 1.37
N LEU A 100 11.62 -3.24 2.30
CA LEU A 100 13.08 -3.13 2.32
C LEU A 100 13.57 -3.32 3.76
N GLU A 101 14.88 -3.40 3.98
CA GLU A 101 15.41 -3.50 5.35
C GLU A 101 15.17 -2.24 6.20
N GLN A 102 15.16 -1.08 5.55
CA GLN A 102 14.85 0.19 6.16
C GLN A 102 13.48 0.70 5.70
N PRO A 103 12.62 1.13 6.64
CA PRO A 103 11.34 1.75 6.28
C PRO A 103 11.56 3.12 5.63
N ASN A 104 10.66 3.53 4.74
CA ASN A 104 10.71 4.85 4.12
C ASN A 104 9.36 5.58 4.25
N ARG A 105 9.38 6.72 4.93
CA ARG A 105 8.22 7.59 5.20
C ARG A 105 7.70 8.35 3.99
N GLU A 106 8.48 8.46 2.93
CA GLU A 106 8.11 9.18 1.70
C GLU A 106 7.40 8.26 0.73
N THR A 107 7.84 7.01 0.64
CA THR A 107 7.29 6.04 -0.32
C THR A 107 6.21 5.14 0.27
N GLY A 108 6.16 4.99 1.60
CA GLY A 108 5.32 3.99 2.26
C GLY A 108 5.93 2.59 2.27
N THR A 109 7.24 2.48 2.04
CA THR A 109 7.97 1.22 2.15
C THR A 109 8.07 0.80 3.62
N ILE A 110 7.65 -0.43 3.93
CA ILE A 110 7.82 -1.00 5.27
C ILE A 110 9.25 -1.55 5.45
N GLY A 111 9.74 -1.45 6.67
CA GLY A 111 11.03 -1.98 7.07
C GLY A 111 10.91 -3.42 7.55
N LEU A 112 11.84 -4.29 7.17
CA LEU A 112 11.91 -5.65 7.66
C LEU A 112 13.35 -6.06 7.95
N THR A 113 13.62 -6.41 9.21
CA THR A 113 14.87 -7.03 9.62
C THR A 113 14.57 -8.33 10.32
N GLY A 114 15.29 -9.40 10.01
CA GLY A 114 15.04 -10.67 10.67
C GLY A 114 16.13 -11.69 10.47
N SER A 115 16.07 -12.69 11.33
CA SER A 115 16.87 -13.91 11.30
C SER A 115 15.93 -15.11 11.32
N ARG A 116 16.49 -16.31 11.50
CA ARG A 116 15.70 -17.52 11.70
C ARG A 116 14.79 -17.46 12.93
N ASP A 117 15.21 -16.75 13.98
CA ASP A 117 14.59 -16.84 15.31
C ASP A 117 13.69 -15.66 15.62
N ALA A 118 13.91 -14.50 14.97
CA ALA A 118 13.11 -13.32 15.19
C ALA A 118 13.02 -12.46 13.92
N VAL A 119 11.87 -11.82 13.72
CA VAL A 119 11.66 -10.85 12.64
C VAL A 119 10.99 -9.61 13.22
N THR A 120 11.57 -8.45 12.93
CA THR A 120 11.04 -7.13 13.26
C THR A 120 10.55 -6.44 12.00
N ILE A 121 9.26 -6.10 12.00
CA ILE A 121 8.56 -5.42 10.92
C ILE A 121 8.23 -4.00 11.39
N ARG A 122 8.57 -3.00 10.59
CA ARG A 122 8.48 -1.58 10.93
C ARG A 122 7.57 -0.86 9.93
N LEU A 123 6.46 -0.32 10.43
CA LEU A 123 5.59 0.59 9.70
C LEU A 123 6.20 2.01 9.74
N PRO A 124 6.46 2.65 8.58
CA PRO A 124 6.94 4.02 8.55
C PRO A 124 5.83 5.01 8.98
N ALA A 125 6.23 6.20 9.42
CA ALA A 125 5.33 7.36 9.54
C ALA A 125 4.98 7.92 8.14
N TYR A 126 4.33 7.13 7.30
CA TYR A 126 3.94 7.51 5.94
C TYR A 126 2.61 8.27 5.97
N ARG A 127 2.64 9.53 5.54
CA ARG A 127 1.50 10.46 5.59
C ARG A 127 0.94 10.57 7.01
N SER A 128 -0.32 10.15 7.22
CA SER A 128 -1.02 10.24 8.50
C SER A 128 -0.81 9.01 9.38
N LEU A 129 -0.07 8.00 8.90
CA LEU A 129 0.23 6.81 9.68
C LEU A 129 1.25 7.12 10.77
N THR A 130 1.01 6.58 11.96
CA THR A 130 1.97 6.60 13.06
C THR A 130 3.01 5.50 12.86
N GLN A 131 4.28 5.79 13.16
CA GLN A 131 5.33 4.78 13.14
C GLN A 131 5.01 3.67 14.15
N GLN A 132 5.12 2.41 13.71
CA GLN A 132 4.90 1.23 14.54
C GLN A 132 5.98 0.18 14.25
N SER A 133 6.29 -0.66 15.24
CA SER A 133 7.17 -1.81 15.08
C SER A 133 6.56 -3.03 15.76
N THR A 134 6.60 -4.18 15.10
CA THR A 134 6.21 -5.46 15.65
C THR A 134 7.37 -6.43 15.50
N THR A 135 7.82 -6.99 16.61
CA THR A 135 8.82 -8.05 16.64
C THR A 135 8.12 -9.36 16.95
N ILE A 136 8.36 -10.36 16.11
CA ILE A 136 7.86 -11.72 16.27
C ILE A 136 9.07 -12.61 16.55
N VAL A 137 9.00 -13.41 17.60
CA VAL A 137 10.05 -14.33 18.02
C VAL A 137 9.51 -15.75 17.95
N MET A 138 10.30 -16.69 17.45
CA MET A 138 9.98 -18.12 17.47
C MET A 138 9.87 -18.60 18.92
N GLY A 139 8.83 -19.37 19.26
CA GLY A 139 8.62 -19.95 20.57
C GLY A 139 7.85 -19.07 21.57
N ASN A 140 7.46 -17.86 21.19
CA ASN A 140 6.77 -16.93 22.09
C ASN A 140 5.25 -16.92 21.80
N GLN A 141 4.56 -17.99 22.24
CA GLN A 141 3.11 -18.00 22.44
C GLN A 141 2.78 -17.97 23.93
#